data_AF-A0A5U2X1H5-F1
#
_entry.id   AF-A0A5U2X1H5-F1
#
_cell.length_a   1.000
_cell.length_b   1.000
_cell.length_c   1.000
_cell.angle_alpha   90.00
_cell.angle_beta   90.00
_cell.angle_gamma   90.00
#
_symmetry.space_group_name_H-M   'P 1'
#
loop_
_entity.id
_entity.type
_entity.pdbx_description
1 polymer ?
#
loop_
_entity_poly.entity_id
_entity_poly.type
_entity_poly.pdbx_seq_one_letter_code
_entity_poly.pdbx_strand_id
1 'polypeptide(L)'
;MRKFALRISLYYGDTLTRTLYDSKVFICQNAAREYAERKTSERQPGKFTRHFEVTELTPQIVNKIRHEYGWNNPSTIYRVLPDNRQGVSNA
;
A
#
# COMPACT_ATOMS: atom_id res chain seq x y z
N MET A 1 -15.61 9.56 4.30
CA MET A 1 -14.32 9.74 3.60
C MET A 1 -13.67 8.37 3.46
N ARG A 2 -13.42 7.89 2.23
CA ARG A 2 -12.76 6.59 2.03
C ARG A 2 -11.30 6.69 2.48
N LYS A 3 -10.78 5.62 3.10
CA LYS A 3 -9.36 5.48 3.45
C LYS A 3 -8.79 4.33 2.62
N PHE A 4 -7.48 4.31 2.48
CA PHE A 4 -6.76 3.35 1.67
C PHE A 4 -5.68 2.66 2.49
N ALA A 5 -5.44 1.40 2.19
CA ALA A 5 -4.33 0.61 2.70
C ALA A 5 -3.44 0.17 1.54
N LEU A 6 -2.29 -0.40 1.88
CA LEU A 6 -1.43 -1.04 0.90
C LEU A 6 -1.38 -2.54 1.18
N ARG A 7 -1.66 -3.35 0.17
CA ARG A 7 -1.39 -4.78 0.18
C ARG A 7 0.06 -5.00 -0.21
N ILE A 8 0.81 -5.74 0.60
CA ILE A 8 2.20 -6.10 0.36
C ILE A 8 2.23 -7.57 -0.04
N SER A 9 2.67 -7.83 -1.27
CA SER A 9 2.96 -9.17 -1.77
C SER A 9 4.46 -9.41 -1.73
N LEU A 10 4.90 -10.39 -0.94
CA LEU A 10 6.30 -10.76 -0.77
C LEU A 10 6.65 -11.93 -1.69
N TYR A 11 7.62 -11.73 -2.57
CA TYR A 11 8.06 -12.77 -3.52
C TYR A 11 9.49 -13.21 -3.23
N TYR A 12 9.79 -14.49 -3.50
CA TYR A 12 11.15 -14.99 -3.67
C TYR A 12 11.30 -15.47 -5.11
N GLY A 13 12.08 -14.73 -5.92
CA GLY A 13 11.99 -14.86 -7.37
C GLY A 13 10.56 -14.57 -7.85
N ASP A 14 9.94 -15.54 -8.51
CA ASP A 14 8.54 -15.45 -8.98
C ASP A 14 7.51 -16.06 -8.03
N THR A 15 7.95 -16.68 -6.94
CA THR A 15 7.05 -17.38 -6.01
C THR A 15 6.49 -16.40 -4.99
N LEU A 16 5.16 -16.25 -4.95
CA LEU A 16 4.49 -15.50 -3.88
C LEU A 16 4.61 -16.27 -2.57
N THR A 17 5.33 -15.70 -1.62
CA THR A 17 5.56 -16.31 -0.30
C THR A 17 4.50 -15.91 0.70
N ARG A 18 4.07 -14.65 0.67
CA ARG A 18 3.13 -14.10 1.65
C ARG A 18 2.44 -12.86 1.13
N THR A 19 1.21 -12.66 1.59
CA THR A 19 0.49 -11.39 1.44
C THR A 19 0.14 -10.85 2.82
N LEU A 20 0.38 -9.55 3.00
CA LEU A 20 0.10 -8.81 4.23
C LEU A 20 -0.32 -7.37 3.87
N TYR A 21 -0.63 -6.55 4.86
CA TYR A 21 -0.99 -5.15 4.65
C TYR A 21 0.05 -4.24 5.29
N ASP A 22 0.38 -3.10 4.68
CA ASP A 22 1.22 -2.10 5.32
C ASP A 22 0.50 -1.54 6.54
N SER A 23 1.26 -1.23 7.58
CA SER A 23 0.78 -0.47 8.73
C SER A 23 0.19 0.90 8.30
N LYS A 24 0.74 1.57 7.30
CA LYS A 24 0.27 2.92 6.95
C LYS A 24 -1.09 2.89 6.27
N VAL A 25 -2.00 3.73 6.76
CA VAL A 25 -3.28 4.02 6.12
C VAL A 25 -3.27 5.42 5.52
N PHE A 26 -3.91 5.59 4.38
CA PHE A 26 -3.91 6.82 3.60
C PHE A 26 -5.33 7.36 3.48
N ILE A 27 -5.49 8.68 3.45
CA ILE A 27 -6.80 9.31 3.21
C ILE A 27 -7.03 9.66 1.73
N CYS A 28 -5.96 9.66 0.92
CA CYS A 28 -5.99 9.95 -0.51
C CYS A 28 -5.44 8.75 -1.30
N GLN A 29 -6.14 8.36 -2.36
CA GLN A 29 -5.74 7.25 -3.21
C GLN A 29 -4.44 7.55 -3.95
N ASN A 30 -4.27 8.77 -4.44
CA ASN A 30 -3.06 9.19 -5.16
C ASN A 30 -1.81 9.14 -4.26
N ALA A 31 -1.95 9.49 -2.98
CA ALA A 31 -0.90 9.33 -2.00
C ALA A 31 -0.51 7.87 -1.74
N ALA A 32 -1.51 6.99 -1.64
CA ALA A 32 -1.27 5.56 -1.52
C ALA A 32 -0.57 5.01 -2.77
N ARG A 33 -1.00 5.44 -3.98
CA ARG A 33 -0.43 5.00 -5.25
C ARG A 33 1.03 5.43 -5.41
N GLU A 34 1.35 6.70 -5.18
CA GLU A 34 2.74 7.18 -5.23
C GLU A 34 3.62 6.43 -4.24
N TYR A 35 3.11 6.14 -3.04
CA TYR A 35 3.86 5.35 -2.06
C TYR A 35 4.09 3.92 -2.56
N ALA A 36 3.06 3.28 -3.11
CA ALA A 36 3.12 1.94 -3.65
C ALA A 36 4.14 1.83 -4.79
N GLU A 37 4.14 2.77 -5.73
CA GLU A 37 5.09 2.83 -6.84
C GLU A 37 6.53 3.00 -6.35
N ARG A 38 6.77 3.92 -5.41
CA ARG A 38 8.11 4.15 -4.85
C ARG A 38 8.66 2.97 -4.04
N LYS A 39 7.78 2.15 -3.48
CA LYS A 39 8.18 1.02 -2.62
C LYS A 39 8.17 -0.32 -3.32
N THR A 40 7.46 -0.42 -4.44
CA THR A 40 7.52 -1.58 -5.30
C THR A 40 8.90 -1.69 -5.91
N SER A 41 9.45 -2.91 -5.88
CA SER A 41 10.68 -3.24 -6.60
C SER A 41 10.35 -4.30 -7.64
N GLU A 42 11.04 -4.24 -8.78
CA GLU A 42 10.96 -5.29 -9.78
C GLU A 42 11.37 -6.64 -9.18
N ARG A 43 10.70 -7.71 -9.62
CA ARG A 43 11.03 -9.08 -9.18
C ARG A 43 12.41 -9.44 -9.68
N GLN A 44 13.22 -10.04 -8.81
CA GLN A 44 14.57 -10.49 -9.15
C GLN A 44 14.74 -11.95 -8.71
N PRO A 45 15.21 -12.84 -9.60
CA PRO A 45 15.51 -14.23 -9.26
C PRO A 45 16.46 -14.32 -8.06
N GLY A 46 16.18 -15.25 -7.14
CA GLY A 46 17.01 -15.49 -5.96
C GLY A 46 16.98 -14.38 -4.90
N LYS A 47 16.10 -13.38 -5.02
CA LYS A 47 15.96 -12.30 -4.03
C LYS A 47 14.53 -12.19 -3.51
N PHE A 48 14.43 -11.75 -2.27
CA PHE A 48 13.16 -11.30 -1.72
C PHE A 48 12.80 -9.94 -2.31
N THR A 49 11.62 -9.84 -2.89
CA THR A 49 11.09 -8.59 -3.46
C THR A 49 9.70 -8.32 -2.90
N ARG A 50 9.32 -7.04 -2.89
CA ARG A 50 8.04 -6.58 -2.33
C ARG A 50 7.30 -5.81 -3.40
N HIS A 51 6.05 -6.17 -3.58
CA HIS A 51 5.13 -5.46 -4.46
C HIS A 51 4.01 -4.85 -3.62
N PHE A 52 3.69 -3.58 -3.88
CA PHE A 52 2.69 -2.83 -3.13
C PHE A 52 1.52 -2.50 -4.04
N GLU A 53 0.31 -2.79 -3.58
CA GLU A 53 -0.93 -2.49 -4.29
C GLU A 53 -1.87 -1.67 -3.41
N VAL A 54 -2.49 -0.65 -3.98
CA VAL A 54 -3.48 0.18 -3.27
C VAL A 54 -4.81 -0.55 -3.15
N THR A 55 -5.40 -0.53 -1.97
CA THR A 55 -6.74 -1.07 -1.73
C THR A 55 -7.54 -0.17 -0.79
N GLU A 56 -8.87 -0.28 -0.82
CA GLU A 56 -9.72 0.43 0.14
C GLU A 56 -9.54 -0.16 1.54
N LEU A 57 -9.43 0.70 2.54
CA LEU A 57 -9.30 0.28 3.93
C LEU A 57 -10.67 -0.19 4.45
N THR A 58 -10.84 -1.51 4.54
CA THR A 58 -12.02 -2.12 5.15
C THR A 58 -11.77 -2.47 6.62
N PRO A 59 -12.81 -2.67 7.45
CA PRO A 59 -12.65 -3.14 8.82
C PRO A 59 -11.89 -4.48 8.91
N GLN A 60 -12.08 -5.37 7.93
CA GLN A 60 -11.34 -6.64 7.86
C GLN A 60 -9.84 -6.41 7.67
N ILE A 61 -9.46 -5.44 6.83
CA ILE A 61 -8.06 -5.07 6.62
C ILE A 61 -7.46 -4.44 7.88
N VAL A 62 -8.22 -3.58 8.57
CA VAL A 62 -7.79 -3.02 9.87
C VAL A 62 -7.48 -4.16 10.84
N ASN A 63 -8.36 -5.15 10.98
CA ASN A 63 -8.14 -6.28 11.87
C ASN A 63 -6.91 -7.11 11.49
N LYS A 64 -6.66 -7.32 10.19
CA LYS A 64 -5.44 -7.99 9.72
C LYS A 64 -4.17 -7.20 10.08
N ILE A 65 -4.18 -5.88 9.90
CA ILE A 65 -3.06 -5.02 10.32
C ILE A 65 -2.87 -5.11 11.84
N ARG A 66 -3.95 -5.08 12.64
CA ARG A 66 -3.87 -5.23 14.11
C ARG A 66 -3.23 -6.55 14.50
N HIS A 67 -3.69 -7.64 13.90
CA HIS A 67 -3.19 -8.99 14.18
C HIS A 67 -1.71 -9.14 13.79
N GLU A 68 -1.30 -8.59 12.65
CA GLU A 68 0.07 -8.72 12.14
C GLU A 68 1.08 -7.89 12.95
N TYR A 69 0.69 -6.70 13.41
CA TYR A 69 1.62 -5.72 14.01
C TYR A 69 1.33 -5.37 15.47
N GLY A 70 0.38 -6.05 16.13
CA GLY A 70 -0.01 -5.78 17.53
C GLY A 70 -0.60 -4.38 17.73
N TRP A 71 -1.22 -3.82 16.69
CA TRP A 71 -1.42 -2.38 16.58
C TRP A 71 -2.86 -1.97 16.86
N ASN A 72 -3.10 -1.20 17.92
CA ASN A 72 -4.46 -0.77 18.28
C ASN A 72 -4.98 0.38 17.39
N ASN A 73 -4.09 1.29 16.96
CA ASN A 73 -4.43 2.49 16.19
C ASN A 73 -3.49 2.68 15.00
N PRO A 74 -3.98 2.60 13.75
CA PRO A 74 -3.13 2.76 12.60
C PRO A 74 -2.66 4.20 12.37
N SER A 75 -1.35 4.38 12.18
CA SER A 75 -0.72 5.63 11.74
C SER A 75 -1.28 6.04 10.38
N THR A 76 -2.05 7.12 10.42
CA THR A 76 -2.65 7.72 9.23
C THR A 76 -1.63 8.65 8.58
N ILE A 77 -1.32 8.40 7.31
CA ILE A 77 -0.52 9.29 6.47
C ILE A 77 -1.45 10.29 5.80
N TYR A 78 -1.24 11.55 6.16
CA TYR A 78 -1.83 12.71 5.52
C TYR A 78 -0.88 13.16 4.41
N ARG A 79 -1.22 12.84 3.16
CA ARG A 79 -0.54 13.43 2.00
C ARG A 79 -1.59 14.08 1.13
N VAL A 80 -1.40 15.36 0.88
CA VAL A 80 -2.34 16.25 0.17
C VAL A 80 -2.21 16.06 -1.34
N LEU A 81 -2.04 14.84 -1.83
CA LEU A 81 -2.15 14.58 -3.27
C LEU A 81 -3.64 14.41 -3.55
N PRO A 82 -4.33 15.44 -4.07
CA PRO A 82 -5.76 15.34 -4.25
C PRO A 82 -6.04 14.25 -5.28
N ASP A 83 -7.08 13.47 -5.04
CA ASP A 83 -7.50 12.39 -5.94
C ASP A 83 -7.94 12.95 -7.31
N ASN A 84 -8.32 14.22 -7.35
CA ASN A 84 -8.77 14.96 -8.54
C ASN A 84 -7.63 15.55 -9.41
N ARG A 85 -6.39 15.05 -9.34
CA ARG A 85 -5.40 15.40 -10.38
C ARG A 85 -5.78 14.73 -11.70
N GLN A 86 -6.74 15.31 -12.43
CA GLN A 86 -6.76 15.21 -13.88
C GLN A 86 -5.39 15.71 -14.36
N GLY A 87 -4.72 14.88 -15.16
CA GLY A 87 -3.37 15.16 -15.64
C GLY A 87 -3.30 16.58 -16.17
N VAL A 88 -2.40 17.39 -15.61
CA VAL A 88 -1.96 18.59 -16.31
C VAL A 88 -1.16 18.07 -17.50
N SER A 89 -1.86 17.90 -18.62
CA SER A 89 -1.25 17.73 -19.93
C SER A 89 -0.44 19.00 -20.18
N ASN A 90 0.86 18.97 -19.92
CA ASN A 90 1.77 19.92 -20.54
C ASN A 90 1.94 19.46 -21.99
N ALA A 91 1.05 19.93 -22.85
CA ALA A 91 1.24 19.98 -24.30
C ALA A 91 1.49 21.44 -24.69
#